data_AF-A0A9P7ANW4-F1
#
_entry.id   AF-A0A9P7ANW4-F1
#
_cell.length_a   1.000
_cell.length_b   1.000
_cell.length_c   1.000
_cell.angle_alpha   90.00
_cell.angle_beta   90.00
_cell.angle_gamma   90.00
#
_symmetry.space_group_name_H-M   'P 1'
#
loop_
_entity.id
_entity.type
_entity.pdbx_description
1 polymer ?
#
loop_
_entity_poly.entity_id
_entity_poly.type
_entity_poly.pdbx_seq_one_letter_code
_entity_poly.pdbx_strand_id
1 'polypeptide(L)'
;WDPWPDGDFEGLFTWEEVLRTDNLSEHWACQPGGGDKRGSESALAWSQGKKTRRVCLGVITCDEPTCEVITRPQTRWAGIMGQLNASCLCGSQLKHIDCGVTSVLYSFKGGVYYIHKGIHHHPKQTHILHLSRDDLTGTRESVATISTVLLNQDRVKAELQALQGKSTRNFVDDFAEFQKNHPGYV
;
A
#
# COMPACT_ATOMS: atom_id res chain seq x y z
N TRP A 1 -9.40 -6.03 10.78
CA TRP A 1 -8.88 -4.68 10.48
C TRP A 1 -9.39 -4.32 9.11
N ASP A 2 -10.00 -3.15 8.96
CA ASP A 2 -10.38 -2.65 7.63
C ASP A 2 -9.14 -1.97 7.02
N PRO A 3 -8.62 -2.46 5.87
CA PRO A 3 -7.46 -1.84 5.24
C PRO A 3 -7.79 -0.50 4.54
N TRP A 4 -9.05 -0.08 4.55
CA TRP A 4 -9.54 1.23 4.10
C TRP A 4 -10.11 2.03 5.28
N PRO A 5 -9.30 2.37 6.31
CA PRO A 5 -9.79 3.16 7.43
C PRO A 5 -10.39 4.47 6.92
N ASP A 6 -11.57 4.83 7.41
CA ASP A 6 -12.27 6.05 7.03
C ASP A 6 -13.11 6.55 8.21
N GLY A 7 -13.26 7.86 8.32
CA GLY A 7 -13.88 8.51 9.49
C GLY A 7 -13.01 8.48 10.75
N ASP A 8 -13.45 9.21 11.77
CA ASP A 8 -12.68 9.33 13.01
C ASP A 8 -12.80 8.07 13.87
N PHE A 9 -11.67 7.44 14.17
CA PHE A 9 -11.63 6.34 15.15
C PHE A 9 -10.25 6.16 15.77
N GLU A 10 -10.22 5.47 16.89
CA GLU A 10 -9.01 5.05 17.57
C GLU A 10 -9.15 3.62 18.08
N GLY A 11 -8.03 2.93 18.25
CA GLY A 11 -8.02 1.54 18.69
C GLY A 11 -6.68 1.12 19.26
N LEU A 12 -6.73 0.29 20.29
CA LEU A 12 -5.56 -0.38 20.83
C LEU A 12 -5.47 -1.79 20.23
N PHE A 13 -4.32 -2.10 19.64
CA PHE A 13 -4.05 -3.38 18.99
C PHE A 13 -2.86 -4.06 19.68
N THR A 14 -3.01 -5.33 20.03
CA THR A 14 -1.92 -6.17 20.54
C THR A 14 -0.92 -6.48 19.42
N TRP A 15 0.31 -6.87 19.77
CA TRP A 15 1.31 -7.28 18.77
C TRP A 15 0.85 -8.47 17.92
N GLU A 16 0.07 -9.39 18.48
CA GLU A 16 -0.51 -10.51 17.73
C GLU A 16 -1.50 -10.01 16.67
N GLU A 17 -2.37 -9.07 17.00
CA GLU A 17 -3.31 -8.47 16.05
C GLU A 17 -2.61 -7.64 14.98
N VAL A 18 -1.56 -6.91 15.36
CA VAL A 18 -0.73 -6.13 14.43
C VAL A 18 -0.07 -7.07 13.41
N LEU A 19 0.50 -8.20 13.84
CA LEU A 19 1.09 -9.19 12.94
C LEU A 19 0.05 -9.85 12.03
N ARG A 20 -1.13 -10.20 12.58
CA ARG A 20 -2.23 -10.80 11.81
C ARG A 20 -2.75 -9.88 10.70
N THR A 21 -2.63 -8.57 10.89
CA THR A 21 -3.17 -7.53 9.98
C THR A 21 -2.10 -6.91 9.08
N ASP A 22 -0.94 -7.56 8.97
CA ASP A 22 0.22 -7.08 8.22
C ASP A 22 0.63 -5.66 8.65
N ASN A 23 0.86 -5.48 9.95
CA ASN A 23 1.29 -4.23 10.57
C ASN A 23 0.29 -3.08 10.43
N LEU A 24 -1.01 -3.40 10.53
CA LEU A 24 -2.11 -2.44 10.31
C LEU A 24 -1.92 -1.71 8.98
N SER A 25 -1.63 -2.47 7.92
CA SER A 25 -1.39 -1.89 6.59
C SER A 25 -2.65 -1.25 6.04
N GLU A 26 -2.45 -0.10 5.40
CA GLU A 26 -3.51 0.71 4.79
C GLU A 26 -3.37 0.66 3.26
N HIS A 27 -4.48 0.54 2.55
CA HIS A 27 -4.48 0.58 1.09
C HIS A 27 -4.51 1.99 0.51
N TRP A 28 -4.87 3.00 1.32
CA TRP A 28 -4.73 4.40 0.94
C TRP A 28 -3.29 4.74 0.50
N ALA A 29 -3.17 5.71 -0.40
CA ALA A 29 -1.89 6.23 -0.88
C ALA A 29 -1.17 7.05 0.18
N CYS A 30 -0.68 6.41 1.23
CA CYS A 30 -0.10 7.11 2.35
C CYS A 30 1.39 7.41 2.15
N GLN A 31 1.79 8.66 2.38
CA GLN A 31 3.17 9.02 2.63
C GLN A 31 3.49 8.75 4.11
N PRO A 32 4.55 7.96 4.41
CA PRO A 32 5.04 7.88 5.78
C PRO A 32 5.63 9.24 6.17
N GLY A 33 5.04 9.86 7.17
CA GLY A 33 5.65 10.97 7.88
C GLY A 33 6.82 10.43 8.72
N GLY A 34 7.91 11.19 8.77
CA GLY A 34 9.05 10.83 9.63
C GLY A 34 8.59 10.53 11.05
N GLY A 35 9.09 9.44 11.62
CA GLY A 35 8.81 9.10 13.01
C GLY A 35 9.32 10.19 13.95
N ASP A 36 8.60 10.44 15.04
CA ASP A 36 9.09 11.39 16.05
C ASP A 36 10.43 10.86 16.59
N LYS A 37 11.40 11.76 16.78
CA LYS A 37 12.68 11.39 17.42
C LYS A 37 12.45 11.01 18.89
N ARG A 38 11.31 11.38 19.46
CA ARG A 38 10.89 11.10 20.83
C ARG A 38 10.01 9.85 20.91
N GLY A 39 9.95 9.27 22.12
CA GLY A 39 9.20 8.06 22.42
C GLY A 39 10.01 6.77 22.27
N SER A 40 9.52 5.68 22.88
CA SER A 40 10.19 4.39 22.92
C SER A 40 9.21 3.24 22.68
N GLU A 41 9.62 2.27 21.86
CA GLU A 41 8.87 1.02 21.70
C GLU A 41 8.83 0.18 22.98
N SER A 42 9.76 0.39 23.92
CA SER A 42 9.77 -0.28 25.22
C SER A 42 8.89 0.41 26.28
N ALA A 43 8.24 1.53 25.95
CA ALA A 43 7.41 2.27 26.89
C ALA A 43 6.20 1.44 27.37
N LEU A 44 5.81 1.60 28.64
CA LEU A 44 4.65 0.92 29.21
C LEU A 44 3.32 1.54 28.77
N ALA A 45 3.29 2.87 28.64
CA ALA A 45 2.13 3.62 28.19
C ALA A 45 2.27 3.99 26.70
N TRP A 46 1.18 3.89 25.96
CA TRP A 46 1.16 4.22 24.52
C TRP A 46 1.53 5.68 24.26
N SER A 47 1.19 6.60 25.16
CA SER A 47 1.49 8.04 25.02
C SER A 47 2.98 8.35 25.03
N GLN A 48 3.80 7.43 25.53
CA GLN A 48 5.27 7.48 25.53
C GLN A 48 5.88 6.58 24.46
N GLY A 49 5.04 5.91 23.66
CA GLY A 49 5.41 5.03 22.57
C GLY A 49 6.12 5.75 21.42
N LYS A 50 6.76 4.98 20.55
CA LYS A 50 7.34 5.47 19.30
C LYS A 50 6.23 5.89 18.35
N LYS A 51 6.22 7.16 17.95
CA LYS A 51 5.17 7.74 17.10
C LYS A 51 5.56 7.69 15.62
N THR A 52 4.67 7.14 14.80
CA THR A 52 4.72 7.19 13.34
C THR A 52 3.47 7.86 12.80
N ARG A 53 3.60 8.62 11.71
CA ARG A 53 2.48 9.27 11.03
C ARG A 53 2.36 8.78 9.61
N ARG A 54 1.14 8.64 9.11
CA ARG A 54 0.81 8.36 7.71
C ARG A 54 -0.15 9.44 7.23
N VAL A 55 0.09 9.96 6.02
CA VAL A 55 -0.76 11.00 5.42
C VAL A 55 -1.22 10.52 4.06
N CYS A 56 -2.53 10.48 3.84
CA CYS A 56 -3.07 10.16 2.54
C CYS A 56 -2.71 11.25 1.53
N LEU A 57 -2.05 10.83 0.45
CA LEU A 57 -1.73 11.64 -0.72
C LEU A 57 -2.92 11.78 -1.68
N GLY A 58 -4.07 11.18 -1.38
CA GLY A 58 -5.23 11.19 -2.26
C GLY A 58 -5.04 10.32 -3.51
N VAL A 59 -5.44 10.84 -4.67
CA VAL A 59 -5.47 10.10 -5.94
C VAL A 59 -5.10 10.97 -7.13
N ILE A 60 -4.60 10.35 -8.19
CA ILE A 60 -4.50 10.98 -9.51
C ILE A 60 -5.66 10.46 -10.35
N THR A 61 -6.39 11.36 -10.98
CA THR A 61 -7.56 11.05 -11.82
C THR A 61 -7.38 11.66 -13.21
N CYS A 62 -8.09 11.14 -14.21
CA CYS A 62 -8.22 11.83 -15.48
C CYS A 62 -9.11 13.07 -15.33
N ASP A 63 -8.83 14.11 -16.12
CA ASP A 63 -9.69 15.28 -16.22
C ASP A 63 -10.93 15.06 -17.12
N GLU A 64 -10.86 14.09 -18.03
CA GLU A 64 -11.98 13.64 -18.87
C GLU A 64 -13.06 12.92 -18.03
N PRO A 65 -14.30 13.45 -17.95
CA PRO A 65 -15.34 12.91 -17.07
C PRO A 65 -15.76 11.47 -17.36
N THR A 66 -15.61 11.04 -18.61
CA THR A 66 -15.95 9.67 -19.04
C THR A 66 -14.81 8.67 -18.81
N CYS A 67 -13.61 9.16 -18.45
CA CYS A 67 -12.45 8.32 -18.21
C CYS A 67 -12.32 7.98 -16.72
N GLU A 68 -12.55 6.71 -16.37
CA GLU A 68 -12.52 6.21 -14.99
C GLU A 68 -11.10 5.86 -14.48
N VAL A 69 -10.05 6.36 -15.14
CA VAL A 69 -8.67 6.08 -14.74
C VAL A 69 -8.38 6.75 -13.39
N ILE A 70 -8.07 5.92 -12.40
CA ILE A 70 -7.63 6.33 -11.06
C ILE A 70 -6.26 5.69 -10.80
N THR A 71 -5.26 6.53 -10.56
CA THR A 71 -3.87 6.14 -10.36
C THR A 71 -3.40 6.49 -8.95
N ARG A 72 -2.58 5.61 -8.37
CA ARG A 72 -1.93 5.85 -7.08
C ARG A 72 -0.85 6.94 -7.24
N PRO A 73 -0.89 8.02 -6.44
CA PRO A 73 0.20 9.00 -6.40
C PRO A 73 1.51 8.35 -5.93
N GLN A 74 2.62 8.75 -6.54
CA GLN A 74 3.95 8.46 -6.03
C GLN A 74 4.19 9.16 -4.68
N THR A 75 5.10 8.64 -3.86
CA THR A 75 5.30 9.14 -2.49
C THR A 75 6.03 10.47 -2.40
N ARG A 76 6.72 10.89 -3.47
CA ARG A 76 7.47 12.14 -3.55
C ARG A 76 6.80 13.08 -4.53
N TRP A 77 6.75 14.37 -4.20
CA TRP A 77 6.17 15.41 -5.06
C TRP A 77 6.75 15.42 -6.48
N ALA A 78 8.07 15.27 -6.63
CA ALA A 78 8.70 15.17 -7.95
C ALA A 78 8.17 13.98 -8.78
N GLY A 79 7.86 12.85 -8.12
CA GLY A 79 7.25 11.70 -8.76
C GLY A 79 5.79 11.96 -9.14
N ILE A 80 5.03 12.63 -8.27
CA ILE A 80 3.65 13.06 -8.57
C ILE A 80 3.65 13.98 -9.79
N MET A 81 4.53 14.98 -9.84
CA MET A 81 4.67 15.87 -11.00
C MET A 81 5.04 15.11 -12.28
N GLY A 82 5.90 14.10 -12.19
CA GLY A 82 6.18 13.21 -13.31
C GLY A 82 4.93 12.49 -13.83
N GLN A 83 4.08 11.98 -12.93
CA GLN A 83 2.79 11.38 -13.28
C GLN A 83 1.83 12.41 -13.89
N LEU A 84 1.77 13.62 -13.33
CA LEU A 84 0.91 14.70 -13.84
C LEU A 84 1.37 15.26 -15.18
N ASN A 85 2.64 15.10 -15.57
CA ASN A 85 3.09 15.50 -16.90
C ASN A 85 2.82 14.43 -17.97
N ALA A 86 2.42 13.22 -17.57
CA ALA A 86 2.02 12.17 -18.49
C ALA A 86 0.56 12.34 -18.91
N SER A 87 0.26 11.90 -20.13
CA SER A 87 -1.11 11.78 -20.62
C SER A 87 -1.80 10.55 -20.04
N CYS A 88 -3.10 10.66 -19.83
CA CYS A 88 -3.96 9.51 -19.56
C CYS A 88 -4.00 8.55 -20.77
N LEU A 89 -4.46 7.31 -20.55
CA LEU A 89 -4.67 6.33 -21.62
C LEU A 89 -5.66 6.81 -22.69
N CYS A 90 -6.62 7.67 -22.32
CA CYS A 90 -7.54 8.30 -23.27
C CYS A 90 -6.95 9.51 -24.01
N GLY A 91 -5.71 9.89 -23.72
CA GLY A 91 -5.02 11.06 -24.28
C GLY A 91 -5.20 12.36 -23.50
N SER A 92 -6.16 12.42 -22.56
CA SER A 92 -6.43 13.62 -21.76
C SER A 92 -5.43 13.81 -20.61
N GLN A 93 -5.58 14.88 -19.83
CA GLN A 93 -4.62 15.27 -18.79
C GLN A 93 -4.93 14.58 -17.46
N LEU A 94 -3.88 14.26 -16.70
CA LEU A 94 -4.02 13.77 -15.33
C LEU A 94 -4.04 14.94 -14.33
N LYS A 95 -4.89 14.84 -13.31
CA LYS A 95 -5.01 15.80 -12.21
C LYS A 95 -4.86 15.10 -10.85
N HIS A 96 -4.19 15.76 -9.91
CA HIS A 96 -4.02 15.27 -8.54
C HIS A 96 -5.12 15.83 -7.65
N ILE A 97 -5.81 14.95 -6.94
CA ILE A 97 -6.77 15.27 -5.89
C ILE A 97 -6.07 14.97 -4.57
N ASP A 98 -5.62 16.02 -3.89
CA ASP A 98 -5.01 15.91 -2.57
C ASP A 98 -6.06 15.55 -1.49
N CYS A 99 -5.62 14.86 -0.44
CA CYS A 99 -6.51 14.38 0.62
C CYS A 99 -6.10 14.87 2.00
N GLY A 100 -4.87 14.59 2.44
CA GLY A 100 -4.35 15.05 3.73
C GLY A 100 -4.87 14.32 4.98
N VAL A 101 -5.80 13.38 4.84
CA VAL A 101 -6.28 12.52 5.95
C VAL A 101 -5.10 11.82 6.62
N THR A 102 -5.15 11.70 7.94
CA THR A 102 -3.98 11.33 8.75
C THR A 102 -4.25 10.15 9.66
N SER A 103 -3.33 9.19 9.64
CA SER A 103 -3.23 8.13 10.64
C SER A 103 -1.99 8.35 11.52
N VAL A 104 -2.12 8.10 12.81
CA VAL A 104 -1.03 8.17 13.80
C VAL A 104 -0.96 6.86 14.56
N LEU A 105 0.24 6.30 14.63
CA LEU A 105 0.51 5.03 15.29
C LEU A 105 1.51 5.28 16.42
N TYR A 106 1.20 4.77 17.61
CA TYR A 106 2.10 4.75 18.76
C TYR A 106 2.48 3.30 19.07
N SER A 107 3.68 2.90 18.69
CA SER A 107 4.24 1.58 19.02
C SER A 107 4.85 1.60 20.42
N PHE A 108 4.43 0.69 21.29
CA PHE A 108 4.89 0.61 22.68
C PHE A 108 4.92 -0.86 23.13
N LYS A 109 5.31 -1.13 24.38
CA LYS A 109 5.55 -2.50 24.86
C LYS A 109 4.31 -3.40 24.71
N GLY A 110 3.12 -2.83 24.91
CA GLY A 110 1.85 -3.55 24.85
C GLY A 110 1.26 -3.75 23.45
N GLY A 111 1.81 -3.10 22.41
CA GLY A 111 1.27 -3.17 21.06
C GLY A 111 1.31 -1.82 20.35
N VAL A 112 0.25 -1.51 19.61
CA VAL A 112 0.10 -0.27 18.85
C VAL A 112 -1.21 0.42 19.21
N TYR A 113 -1.12 1.69 19.61
CA TYR A 113 -2.30 2.57 19.69
C TYR A 113 -2.43 3.33 18.37
N TYR A 114 -3.52 3.11 17.67
CA TYR A 114 -3.79 3.65 16.34
C TYR A 114 -4.88 4.72 16.42
N ILE A 115 -4.68 5.83 15.71
CA ILE A 115 -5.62 6.94 15.63
C ILE A 115 -5.77 7.33 14.16
N HIS A 116 -6.99 7.34 13.64
CA HIS A 116 -7.34 7.87 12.33
C HIS A 116 -8.22 9.10 12.48
N LYS A 117 -7.91 10.15 11.71
CA LYS A 117 -8.65 11.41 11.74
C LYS A 117 -8.93 11.91 10.33
N GLY A 118 -10.21 12.09 10.04
CA GLY A 118 -10.73 12.63 8.79
C GLY A 118 -11.52 11.62 7.95
N ILE A 119 -12.14 12.14 6.89
CA ILE A 119 -12.92 11.38 5.91
C ILE A 119 -12.29 11.53 4.54
N HIS A 120 -12.16 10.43 3.81
CA HIS A 120 -11.65 10.40 2.45
C HIS A 120 -12.72 10.86 1.44
N HIS A 121 -12.52 12.04 0.84
CA HIS A 121 -13.41 12.61 -0.17
C HIS A 121 -12.96 12.30 -1.61
N HIS A 122 -12.34 11.15 -1.81
CA HIS A 122 -11.85 10.71 -3.10
C HIS A 122 -12.08 9.20 -3.26
N PRO A 123 -12.15 8.68 -4.50
CA PRO A 123 -12.36 7.27 -4.71
C PRO A 123 -11.21 6.42 -4.15
N LYS A 124 -11.52 5.18 -3.78
CA LYS A 124 -10.52 4.17 -3.40
C LYS A 124 -9.61 3.87 -4.60
N GLN A 125 -8.31 3.69 -4.35
CA GLN A 125 -7.41 3.27 -5.42
C GLN A 125 -7.79 1.88 -5.91
N THR A 126 -7.76 1.67 -7.23
CA THR A 126 -8.11 0.40 -7.88
C THR A 126 -7.10 -0.73 -7.58
N HIS A 127 -5.90 -0.39 -7.09
CA HIS A 127 -4.84 -1.34 -6.80
C HIS A 127 -4.69 -1.59 -5.30
N ILE A 128 -4.99 -2.82 -4.89
CA ILE A 128 -4.72 -3.33 -3.55
C ILE A 128 -3.22 -3.65 -3.44
N LEU A 129 -2.50 -2.96 -2.55
CA LEU A 129 -1.03 -3.11 -2.41
C LEU A 129 -0.59 -4.38 -1.66
N HIS A 130 -1.46 -4.93 -0.83
CA HIS A 130 -1.19 -6.13 -0.04
C HIS A 130 -2.42 -7.02 -0.19
N LEU A 131 -2.26 -8.19 -0.80
CA LEU A 131 -3.33 -9.20 -0.79
C LEU A 131 -3.51 -9.61 0.67
N SER A 132 -4.66 -9.28 1.27
CA SER A 132 -4.93 -9.83 2.59
C SER A 132 -4.98 -11.37 2.46
N ARG A 133 -4.70 -12.06 3.55
CA ARG A 133 -4.71 -13.53 3.56
C ARG A 133 -6.06 -14.11 3.12
N ASP A 134 -7.14 -13.34 3.32
CA ASP A 134 -8.49 -13.68 2.90
C ASP A 134 -8.72 -13.44 1.40
N ASP A 135 -8.09 -12.40 0.80
CA ASP A 135 -8.16 -12.13 -0.64
C ASP A 135 -7.54 -13.23 -1.51
N LEU A 136 -6.65 -14.05 -0.93
CA LEU A 136 -6.02 -15.19 -1.61
C LEU A 136 -6.93 -16.43 -1.74
N THR A 137 -8.05 -16.46 -1.02
CA THR A 137 -8.94 -17.64 -0.96
C THR A 137 -10.23 -17.48 -1.79
N GLY A 138 -10.47 -16.29 -2.34
CA GLY A 138 -11.65 -16.02 -3.17
C GLY A 138 -11.52 -16.64 -4.56
N THR A 139 -12.49 -17.48 -4.94
CA THR A 139 -12.68 -17.97 -6.32
C THR A 139 -12.76 -16.80 -7.29
N ARG A 140 -11.67 -16.48 -8.01
CA ARG A 140 -11.67 -15.48 -9.08
C ARG A 140 -11.18 -16.10 -10.38
N GLU A 141 -12.00 -15.97 -11.41
CA GLU A 141 -11.74 -16.38 -12.78
C GLU A 141 -10.61 -15.53 -13.40
N SER A 142 -9.59 -16.22 -13.91
CA SER A 142 -8.52 -15.72 -14.79
C SER A 142 -7.44 -14.80 -14.20
N VAL A 143 -6.18 -15.17 -14.51
CA VAL A 143 -4.94 -14.41 -14.22
C VAL A 143 -4.91 -13.03 -14.88
N ALA A 144 -5.67 -12.83 -15.96
CA ALA A 144 -5.76 -11.53 -16.63
C ALA A 144 -6.53 -10.48 -15.82
N THR A 145 -7.33 -10.91 -14.84
CA THR A 145 -8.05 -10.04 -13.89
C THR A 145 -7.20 -9.73 -12.64
N ILE A 146 -6.05 -10.38 -12.47
CA ILE A 146 -5.36 -10.45 -11.17
C ILE A 146 -4.68 -9.14 -10.79
N SER A 147 -4.27 -8.30 -11.72
CA SER A 147 -3.72 -7.02 -11.31
C SER A 147 -3.48 -6.03 -12.43
N THR A 148 -4.00 -4.84 -12.25
CA THR A 148 -3.47 -3.64 -12.92
C THR A 148 -2.01 -3.35 -12.53
N VAL A 149 -1.35 -4.15 -11.66
CA VAL A 149 0.12 -4.09 -11.39
C VAL A 149 0.96 -4.09 -12.69
N LEU A 150 0.51 -4.70 -13.77
CA LEU A 150 1.19 -4.63 -15.08
C LEU A 150 0.98 -3.30 -15.83
N LEU A 151 0.04 -2.44 -15.40
CA LEU A 151 -0.20 -1.11 -15.98
C LEU A 151 0.73 -0.04 -15.41
N ASN A 152 1.36 -0.29 -14.24
CA ASN A 152 2.29 0.65 -13.64
C ASN A 152 3.73 0.17 -13.89
N GLN A 153 4.32 0.63 -15.01
CA GLN A 153 5.69 0.28 -15.39
C GLN A 153 6.72 0.57 -14.28
N ASP A 154 6.50 1.60 -13.48
CA ASP A 154 7.41 1.95 -12.38
C ASP A 154 7.32 0.95 -11.22
N ARG A 155 6.12 0.41 -10.94
CA ARG A 155 5.98 -0.69 -9.97
C ARG A 155 6.59 -1.98 -10.49
N VAL A 156 6.43 -2.29 -11.78
CA VAL A 156 7.11 -3.43 -12.41
C VAL A 156 8.63 -3.29 -12.26
N LYS A 157 9.18 -2.10 -12.51
CA LYS A 157 10.60 -1.82 -12.29
C LYS A 157 11.02 -1.97 -10.82
N ALA A 158 10.22 -1.47 -9.88
CA ALA A 158 10.52 -1.57 -8.45
C ALA A 158 10.51 -3.03 -7.96
N GLU A 159 9.54 -3.84 -8.40
CA GLU A 159 9.48 -5.29 -8.10
C GLU A 159 10.67 -6.01 -8.74
N LEU A 160 10.98 -5.73 -10.00
CA LEU A 160 12.16 -6.30 -10.68
C LEU A 160 13.45 -5.96 -9.94
N GLN A 161 13.62 -4.71 -9.47
CA GLN A 161 14.77 -4.33 -8.66
C GLN A 161 14.81 -5.04 -7.30
N ALA A 162 13.66 -5.18 -6.63
CA ALA A 162 13.56 -5.91 -5.36
C ALA A 162 13.89 -7.40 -5.51
N LEU A 163 13.55 -7.99 -6.65
CA LEU A 163 13.89 -9.38 -7.00
C LEU A 163 15.37 -9.53 -7.36
N GLN A 164 15.93 -8.57 -8.12
CA GLN A 164 17.36 -8.54 -8.45
C GLN A 164 18.24 -8.41 -7.19
N GLY A 165 17.77 -7.74 -6.15
CA GLY A 165 18.48 -7.61 -4.87
C GLY A 165 18.39 -8.84 -3.96
N LYS A 166 17.55 -9.83 -4.26
CA LYS A 166 17.29 -11.01 -3.39
C LYS A 166 17.80 -12.33 -3.97
N SER A 167 18.22 -12.37 -5.22
CA SER A 167 18.62 -13.61 -5.85
C SER A 167 20.12 -13.91 -5.65
N THR A 168 20.42 -14.79 -4.70
CA THR A 168 21.70 -15.52 -4.63
C THR A 168 21.63 -16.89 -5.32
N ARG A 169 20.50 -17.25 -5.94
CA ARG A 169 20.30 -18.55 -6.62
C ARG A 169 19.91 -18.39 -8.08
N ASN A 170 20.38 -19.28 -8.93
CA ASN A 170 20.04 -19.26 -10.34
C ASN A 170 18.55 -19.61 -10.49
N PHE A 171 17.79 -18.77 -11.20
CA PHE A 171 16.37 -19.00 -11.50
C PHE A 171 16.10 -20.41 -12.04
N VAL A 172 17.05 -20.96 -12.80
CA VAL A 172 16.99 -22.32 -13.35
C VAL A 172 16.90 -23.38 -12.25
N ASP A 173 17.61 -23.20 -11.13
CA ASP A 173 17.62 -24.15 -10.02
C ASP A 173 16.29 -24.10 -9.24
N ASP A 174 15.80 -22.88 -8.95
CA ASP A 174 14.52 -22.67 -8.27
C ASP A 174 13.35 -23.19 -9.12
N PHE A 175 13.41 -23.00 -10.44
CA PHE A 175 12.40 -23.51 -11.37
C PHE A 175 12.43 -25.05 -11.50
N ALA A 176 13.64 -25.64 -11.50
CA ALA A 176 13.79 -27.10 -11.51
C ALA A 176 13.26 -27.73 -10.19
N GLU A 177 13.51 -27.08 -9.05
CA GLU A 177 12.96 -27.50 -7.76
C GLU A 177 11.43 -27.39 -7.75
N PHE A 178 10.88 -26.30 -8.30
CA PHE A 178 9.44 -26.12 -8.46
C PHE A 178 8.79 -27.22 -9.32
N GLN A 179 9.34 -27.52 -10.51
CA GLN A 179 8.81 -28.59 -11.37
C GLN A 179 8.89 -29.97 -10.71
N LYS A 180 9.95 -30.23 -9.93
CA LYS A 180 10.07 -31.48 -9.17
C LYS A 180 8.99 -31.62 -8.10
N ASN A 181 8.66 -30.52 -7.42
CA ASN A 181 7.64 -30.48 -6.37
C ASN A 181 6.21 -30.43 -6.93
N HIS A 182 6.03 -29.98 -8.17
CA HIS A 182 4.74 -29.82 -8.84
C HIS A 182 4.75 -30.46 -10.24
N PRO A 183 4.83 -31.80 -10.36
CA PRO A 183 4.85 -32.47 -11.65
C PRO A 183 3.55 -32.24 -12.42
N GLY A 184 3.65 -31.77 -13.66
CA GLY A 184 2.51 -31.52 -14.58
C GLY A 184 1.86 -30.14 -14.46
N TYR A 185 2.44 -29.21 -13.70
CA TYR A 185 1.91 -27.86 -13.52
C TYR A 185 2.22 -26.90 -14.69
N VAL A 186 3.27 -27.18 -15.46
CA VAL A 186 3.70 -26.42 -16.64
C VAL A 186 3.40 -27.21 -17.90
#